data_AF-A0A351FM91-F1
#
_entry.id   AF-A0A351FM91-F1
#
_cell.length_a   1.000
_cell.length_b   1.000
_cell.length_c   1.000
_cell.angle_alpha   90.00
_cell.angle_beta   90.00
_cell.angle_gamma   90.00
#
_symmetry.space_group_name_H-M   'P 1'
#
loop_
_entity.id
_entity.type
_entity.pdbx_description
1 polymer ?
#
loop_
_entity_poly.entity_id
_entity_poly.type
_entity_poly.pdbx_seq_one_letter_code
_entity_poly.pdbx_strand_id
1 'polypeptide(L)'
;MTVYEGQVEFTRTLQVNPADSKGDIGLKVRFQACTEKICQRPKTVSFTLVVPTQPDAAGGKSLFAAPVRLLTGNKVLVSGQSYLSPAVYDVDNDGQLELVIGTIAGSLTVHEQTGRGENGDPIWARGTALKTAEGNPVRVSNW
;
A
#
# COMPACT_ATOMS: atom_id res chain seq x y z
N MET A 1 18.09 37.29 11.78
CA MET A 1 16.69 36.87 11.89
C MET A 1 16.19 36.65 10.47
N THR A 2 15.78 35.44 10.14
CA THR A 2 15.29 35.13 8.78
C THR A 2 13.79 35.38 8.76
N VAL A 3 13.36 36.26 7.88
CA VAL A 3 11.95 36.53 7.60
C VAL A 3 11.61 35.86 6.29
N TYR A 4 10.43 35.25 6.21
CA TYR A 4 9.95 34.58 5.01
C TYR A 4 8.69 35.29 4.52
N GLU A 5 8.59 35.51 3.21
CA GLU A 5 7.46 36.16 2.55
C GLU A 5 6.79 35.18 1.58
N GLY A 6 5.48 35.31 1.38
CA GLY A 6 4.71 34.39 0.53
C GLY A 6 4.50 33.01 1.15
N GLN A 7 4.55 31.97 0.32
CA GLN A 7 4.41 30.58 0.76
C GLN A 7 5.76 30.03 1.20
N VAL A 8 5.79 29.36 2.35
CA VAL A 8 7.01 28.81 2.94
C VAL A 8 6.82 27.33 3.21
N GLU A 9 7.76 26.52 2.72
CA GLU A 9 7.78 25.08 2.93
C GLU A 9 9.03 24.72 3.74
N PHE A 10 8.83 23.87 4.76
CA PHE A 10 9.92 23.38 5.61
C PHE A 10 9.96 21.87 5.59
N THR A 11 11.09 21.32 5.14
CA THR A 11 11.33 19.88 5.16
C THR A 11 12.38 19.53 6.20
N ARG A 12 12.04 18.57 7.07
CA ARG A 12 12.95 18.04 8.10
C ARG A 12 12.77 16.53 8.20
N THR A 13 13.88 15.82 8.13
CA THR A 13 13.93 14.38 8.40
C THR A 13 14.09 14.17 9.90
N LEU A 14 13.20 13.36 10.48
CA LEU A 14 13.27 12.96 11.87
C LEU A 14 13.88 11.56 11.95
N GLN A 15 14.98 11.42 12.69
CA GLN A 15 15.53 10.12 13.04
C GLN A 15 14.79 9.63 14.28
N VAL A 16 14.04 8.54 14.15
CA VAL A 16 13.28 7.94 15.25
C VAL A 16 14.02 6.71 15.73
N ASN A 17 14.23 6.61 17.03
CA ASN A 17 14.78 5.39 17.62
C ASN A 17 13.73 4.27 17.52
N PRO A 18 14.04 3.13 16.89
CA PRO A 18 13.11 2.00 16.81
C PRO A 18 12.66 1.46 18.18
N ALA A 19 13.44 1.68 19.25
CA ALA A 19 13.05 1.30 20.62
C ALA A 19 11.94 2.20 21.21
N ASP A 20 11.79 3.42 20.69
CA ASP A 20 10.77 4.40 21.07
C ASP A 20 9.48 4.25 20.23
N SER A 21 9.42 3.24 19.35
CA SER A 21 8.30 2.93 18.46
C SER A 21 6.99 2.55 19.17
N LYS A 22 6.93 2.65 20.50
CA LYS A 22 5.72 2.38 21.27
C LYS A 22 4.67 3.48 21.18
N GLY A 23 4.87 4.54 20.39
CA GLY A 23 3.88 5.59 20.26
C GLY A 23 4.08 6.59 19.14
N ASP A 24 2.99 7.33 18.97
CA ASP A 24 2.83 8.56 18.20
C ASP A 24 3.86 9.64 18.61
N ILE A 25 4.62 10.18 17.64
CA ILE A 25 5.51 11.32 17.89
C ILE A 25 4.72 12.61 17.80
N GLY A 26 4.59 13.30 18.94
CA GLY A 26 4.02 14.64 19.00
C GLY A 26 5.02 15.70 18.51
N LEU A 27 4.68 16.40 17.44
CA LEU A 27 5.46 17.50 16.89
C LEU A 27 4.73 18.82 17.11
N LYS A 28 5.46 19.83 17.58
CA LYS A 28 4.94 21.18 17.82
C LYS A 28 5.72 22.19 17.01
N VAL A 29 5.03 22.87 16.10
CA VAL A 29 5.60 23.98 15.32
C VAL A 29 5.07 25.28 15.90
N ARG A 30 5.97 26.10 16.44
CA ARG A 30 5.64 27.45 16.92
C ARG A 30 6.16 28.48 15.93
N PHE A 31 5.27 29.35 15.48
CA PHE A 31 5.59 30.41 14.52
C PHE A 31 4.93 31.73 14.93
N GLN A 32 5.45 32.82 14.39
CA GLN A 32 4.92 34.17 14.60
C GLN A 32 4.91 34.90 13.27
N ALA A 33 3.81 35.59 12.97
CA ALA A 33 3.69 36.44 11.80
C ALA A 33 3.75 37.91 12.23
N CYS A 34 4.50 38.71 11.49
CA CYS A 34 4.65 40.14 11.72
C CYS A 34 4.39 40.91 10.42
N THR A 35 3.85 42.11 10.58
CA THR A 35 3.96 43.19 9.59
C THR A 35 5.17 44.04 9.95
N GLU A 36 5.48 45.06 9.15
CA GLU A 36 6.58 46.01 9.43
C GLU A 36 6.47 46.70 10.80
N LYS A 37 5.26 46.78 11.38
CA LYS A 37 4.99 47.57 12.60
C LYS A 37 4.40 46.76 13.74
N ILE A 38 3.77 45.61 13.46
CA ILE A 38 2.99 44.85 14.45
C ILE A 38 3.25 43.35 14.27
N CYS A 39 3.58 42.68 15.37
CA CYS A 39 3.66 41.23 15.44
C CYS A 39 2.43 40.62 16.10
N GLN A 40 1.90 39.55 15.51
CA GLN A 40 0.85 38.74 16.12
C GLN A 40 1.42 37.90 17.27
N ARG A 41 0.58 37.42 18.19
CA ARG A 41 1.05 36.47 19.22
C ARG A 41 1.53 35.18 18.54
N PRO A 42 2.60 34.54 19.05
CA PRO A 42 3.06 33.27 18.51
C PRO A 42 1.95 32.22 18.52
N LYS A 43 1.77 31.52 17.40
CA LYS A 43 0.86 30.38 17.26
C LYS A 43 1.65 29.10 17.33
N THR A 44 1.03 28.05 17.90
CA THR A 44 1.60 26.71 17.94
C THR A 44 0.62 25.75 17.27
N VAL A 45 1.09 24.97 16.31
CA VAL A 45 0.36 23.86 15.71
C VAL A 45 1.00 22.57 16.20
N SER A 46 0.16 21.64 16.67
CA SER A 46 0.61 20.32 17.08
C SER A 46 0.11 19.29 16.09
N PHE A 47 0.95 18.33 15.72
CA PHE A 47 0.58 17.20 14.90
C PHE A 47 1.21 15.94 15.46
N THR A 48 0.58 14.81 15.15
CA THR A 48 1.02 13.51 15.59
C THR A 48 1.51 12.74 14.37
N LEU A 49 2.77 12.35 14.38
CA LEU A 49 3.32 11.45 13.39
C LEU A 49 3.18 10.02 13.90
N VAL A 50 2.42 9.19 13.19
CA VAL A 50 2.39 7.75 13.42
C VAL A 50 3.72 7.19 12.93
N VAL A 51 4.54 6.69 13.84
CA VAL A 51 5.74 5.94 13.47
C VAL A 51 5.29 4.53 13.09
N PRO A 52 5.52 4.06 11.86
CA PRO A 52 5.23 2.68 11.52
C PRO A 52 6.11 1.78 12.39
N THR A 53 5.50 1.11 13.37
CA THR A 53 6.15 -0.02 14.05
C THR A 53 6.33 -1.12 13.02
N GLN A 54 7.54 -1.68 12.93
CA GLN A 54 7.71 -2.94 12.24
C GLN A 54 6.93 -4.00 13.04
N PRO A 55 5.82 -4.54 12.52
CA PRO A 55 4.74 -4.98 13.40
C PRO A 55 4.86 -6.44 13.86
N ASP A 56 6.02 -7.09 13.71
CA ASP A 56 6.09 -8.55 13.74
C ASP A 56 6.81 -9.14 14.98
N ALA A 57 7.32 -8.32 15.90
CA ALA A 57 8.24 -8.80 16.94
C ALA A 57 7.71 -8.81 18.39
N ALA A 58 6.50 -8.33 18.68
CA ALA A 58 5.98 -8.35 20.05
C ALA A 58 4.50 -8.78 20.09
N GLY A 59 4.25 -9.97 20.64
CA GLY A 59 2.95 -10.64 20.71
C GLY A 59 1.85 -9.89 21.48
N GLY A 60 1.31 -8.83 20.88
CA GLY A 60 0.10 -8.14 21.32
C GLY A 60 -0.75 -7.77 20.12
N LYS A 61 -2.02 -8.23 20.12
CA LYS A 61 -3.07 -8.03 19.11
C LYS A 61 -2.60 -8.21 17.65
N SER A 62 -3.01 -9.33 17.04
CA SER A 62 -2.81 -9.58 15.61
C SER A 62 -3.21 -8.37 14.78
N LEU A 63 -2.26 -7.82 14.02
CA LEU A 63 -2.49 -6.67 13.15
C LEU A 63 -3.32 -7.04 11.92
N PHE A 64 -3.23 -8.31 11.53
CA PHE A 64 -4.01 -8.89 10.46
C PHE A 64 -5.20 -9.64 11.03
N ALA A 65 -6.30 -9.64 10.27
CA ALA A 65 -7.38 -10.60 10.48
C ALA A 65 -6.86 -12.02 10.30
N ALA A 66 -7.63 -13.01 10.78
CA ALA A 66 -7.33 -14.41 10.47
C ALA A 66 -7.24 -14.59 8.94
N PRO A 67 -6.26 -15.38 8.43
CA PRO A 67 -6.08 -15.54 7.01
C PRO A 67 -7.31 -16.20 6.39
N VAL A 68 -7.79 -15.62 5.29
CA VAL A 68 -8.85 -16.19 4.46
C VAL A 68 -8.25 -16.78 3.19
N ARG A 69 -8.90 -17.81 2.64
CA ARG A 69 -8.45 -18.37 1.38
C ARG A 69 -8.82 -17.44 0.23
N LEU A 70 -7.88 -17.16 -0.65
CA LEU A 70 -8.12 -16.37 -1.86
C LEU A 70 -9.09 -17.12 -2.80
N LEU A 71 -10.12 -16.42 -3.27
CA LEU A 71 -11.12 -16.96 -4.18
C LEU A 71 -10.96 -16.35 -5.57
N THR A 72 -11.17 -17.15 -6.61
CA THR A 72 -11.27 -16.72 -8.01
C THR A 72 -12.46 -17.43 -8.66
N GLY A 73 -13.37 -16.67 -9.28
CA GLY A 73 -14.62 -17.21 -9.82
C GLY A 73 -15.41 -18.03 -8.79
N ASN A 74 -15.48 -17.53 -7.54
CA ASN A 74 -16.11 -18.20 -6.38
C ASN A 74 -15.52 -19.56 -5.99
N LYS A 75 -14.31 -19.89 -6.46
CA LYS A 75 -13.60 -21.10 -6.07
C LYS A 75 -12.31 -20.74 -5.37
N VAL A 76 -11.95 -21.52 -4.36
CA VAL A 76 -10.66 -21.39 -3.71
C VAL A 76 -9.56 -21.56 -4.76
N LEU A 77 -8.61 -20.63 -4.79
CA LEU A 77 -7.44 -20.68 -5.64
C LEU A 77 -6.51 -21.83 -5.20
N VAL A 78 -6.87 -23.07 -5.57
CA VAL A 78 -6.09 -24.28 -5.28
C VAL A 78 -6.23 -25.36 -6.37
N SER A 79 -6.79 -25.05 -7.54
CA SER A 79 -7.12 -26.11 -8.51
C SER A 79 -5.90 -26.55 -9.32
N GLY A 80 -5.18 -27.57 -8.83
CA GLY A 80 -4.31 -28.43 -9.63
C GLY A 80 -2.97 -27.85 -10.09
N GLN A 81 -2.59 -26.66 -9.62
CA GLN A 81 -1.33 -26.02 -9.97
C GLN A 81 -0.42 -25.90 -8.75
N SER A 82 0.85 -26.31 -8.90
CA SER A 82 1.85 -26.27 -7.83
C SER A 82 2.56 -24.92 -7.77
N TYR A 83 2.85 -24.46 -6.56
CA TYR A 83 3.59 -23.22 -6.25
C TYR A 83 3.01 -21.97 -6.92
N LEU A 84 1.85 -21.55 -6.42
CA LEU A 84 1.21 -20.32 -6.87
C LEU A 84 2.01 -19.10 -6.39
N SER A 85 2.24 -18.16 -7.29
CA SER A 85 2.89 -16.88 -7.00
C SER A 85 1.95 -15.73 -7.39
N PRO A 86 1.07 -15.30 -6.48
CA PRO A 86 0.12 -14.21 -6.74
C PRO A 86 0.81 -12.84 -6.76
N ALA A 87 0.39 -11.98 -7.68
CA ALA A 87 0.74 -10.56 -7.77
C ALA A 87 -0.49 -9.76 -8.22
N VAL A 88 -0.48 -8.44 -7.99
CA VAL A 88 -1.50 -7.53 -8.51
C VAL A 88 -0.86 -6.47 -9.41
N TYR A 89 -1.45 -6.24 -10.58
CA TYR A 89 -0.97 -5.27 -11.56
C TYR A 89 -2.12 -4.89 -12.50
N ASP A 90 -2.09 -3.66 -13.03
CA ASP A 90 -2.99 -3.18 -14.09
C ASP A 90 -2.45 -3.67 -15.44
N VAL A 91 -2.88 -4.85 -15.86
CA VAL A 91 -2.34 -5.60 -17.00
C VAL A 91 -2.83 -5.02 -18.33
N ASP A 92 -4.05 -4.52 -18.37
CA ASP A 92 -4.66 -3.96 -19.58
C ASP A 92 -4.71 -2.42 -19.62
N ASN A 93 -4.20 -1.78 -18.57
CA ASN A 93 -4.06 -0.33 -18.43
C ASN A 93 -5.42 0.39 -18.46
N ASP A 94 -6.45 -0.20 -17.83
CA ASP A 94 -7.77 0.39 -17.64
C ASP A 94 -7.90 1.16 -16.31
N GLY A 95 -6.87 1.12 -15.46
CA GLY A 95 -6.83 1.76 -14.15
C GLY A 95 -7.40 0.90 -13.01
N GLN A 96 -7.85 -0.33 -13.29
CA GLN A 96 -8.16 -1.36 -12.32
C GLN A 96 -6.97 -2.31 -12.18
N LEU A 97 -6.90 -3.02 -11.04
CA LEU A 97 -5.83 -3.98 -10.79
C LEU A 97 -6.37 -5.38 -11.01
N GLU A 98 -5.62 -6.18 -11.75
CA GLU A 98 -5.92 -7.59 -11.93
C GLU A 98 -5.06 -8.43 -10.97
N LEU A 99 -5.60 -9.58 -10.59
CA LEU A 99 -4.83 -10.60 -9.92
C LEU A 99 -4.13 -11.48 -10.95
N VAL A 100 -2.80 -11.47 -10.92
CA VAL A 100 -1.94 -12.31 -11.75
C VAL A 100 -1.42 -13.49 -10.93
N ILE A 101 -1.67 -14.70 -11.40
CA ILE A 101 -1.19 -15.93 -10.77
C ILE A 101 -0.13 -16.58 -11.65
N GLY A 102 1.09 -16.64 -11.14
CA GLY A 102 2.16 -17.44 -11.71
C GLY A 102 2.21 -18.85 -11.11
N THR A 103 2.84 -19.77 -11.85
CA THR A 103 2.99 -21.17 -11.46
C THR A 103 4.40 -21.66 -11.73
N ILE A 104 4.82 -22.72 -11.04
CA ILE A 104 6.12 -23.37 -11.32
C ILE A 104 6.24 -23.92 -12.75
N ALA A 105 5.13 -24.13 -13.46
CA ALA A 105 5.16 -24.55 -14.86
C ALA A 105 5.41 -23.39 -15.84
N GLY A 106 5.60 -22.17 -15.32
CA GLY A 106 5.82 -20.97 -16.12
C GLY A 106 4.57 -20.40 -16.78
N SER A 107 3.39 -20.91 -16.44
CA SER A 107 2.12 -20.36 -16.90
C SER A 107 1.70 -19.18 -16.04
N LEU A 108 1.15 -18.15 -16.69
CA LEU A 108 0.55 -16.98 -16.06
C LEU A 108 -0.95 -16.94 -16.38
N THR A 109 -1.77 -16.70 -15.36
CA THR A 109 -3.21 -16.44 -15.51
C THR A 109 -3.59 -15.11 -14.89
N VAL A 110 -4.48 -14.38 -15.55
CA VAL A 110 -5.02 -13.08 -15.11
C VAL A 110 -6.48 -13.22 -14.71
N HIS A 111 -6.84 -12.57 -13.62
CA HIS A 111 -8.17 -12.58 -13.05
C HIS A 111 -8.66 -11.15 -12.85
N GLU A 112 -9.70 -10.79 -13.60
CA GLU A 112 -10.35 -9.48 -13.54
C GLU A 112 -10.98 -9.18 -12.18
N GLN A 113 -10.93 -7.91 -11.77
CA GLN A 113 -11.73 -7.43 -10.64
C GLN A 113 -13.17 -7.15 -11.11
N THR A 114 -14.09 -8.03 -10.77
CA THR A 114 -15.51 -7.90 -11.19
C THR A 114 -16.39 -7.11 -10.24
N GLY A 115 -15.83 -6.69 -9.10
CA GLY A 115 -16.54 -5.93 -8.08
C GLY A 115 -15.83 -5.96 -6.75
N ARG A 116 -16.53 -5.47 -5.71
CA ARG A 116 -16.07 -5.48 -4.33
C ARG A 116 -17.09 -6.17 -3.43
N GLY A 117 -16.61 -6.99 -2.50
CA GLY A 117 -17.44 -7.60 -1.46
C GLY A 117 -17.86 -6.58 -0.40
N GLU A 118 -18.65 -7.04 0.58
CA GLU A 118 -19.18 -6.20 1.66
C GLU A 118 -18.09 -5.46 2.46
N ASN A 119 -16.91 -6.06 2.58
CA ASN A 119 -15.75 -5.47 3.29
C ASN A 119 -14.86 -4.61 2.39
N GLY A 120 -15.22 -4.39 1.12
CA GLY A 120 -14.42 -3.67 0.13
C GLY A 120 -13.37 -4.51 -0.61
N ASP A 121 -13.18 -5.77 -0.22
CA ASP A 121 -12.25 -6.72 -0.84
C ASP A 121 -12.62 -7.00 -2.32
N PRO A 122 -11.65 -7.14 -3.22
CA PRO A 122 -11.91 -7.42 -4.64
C PRO A 122 -12.54 -8.79 -4.85
N ILE A 123 -13.52 -8.87 -5.76
CA ILE A 123 -14.11 -10.11 -6.24
C ILE A 123 -13.46 -10.48 -7.58
N TRP A 124 -12.59 -11.49 -7.54
CA TRP A 124 -11.84 -11.94 -8.71
C TRP A 124 -12.65 -12.87 -9.61
N ALA A 125 -12.61 -12.63 -10.92
CA ALA A 125 -13.16 -13.51 -11.93
C ALA A 125 -12.44 -14.86 -12.01
N ARG A 126 -12.99 -15.77 -12.82
CA ARG A 126 -12.26 -16.95 -13.26
C ARG A 126 -11.08 -16.51 -14.14
N GLY A 127 -9.91 -17.09 -13.87
CA GLY A 127 -8.69 -16.72 -14.58
C GLY A 127 -8.67 -17.17 -16.03
N THR A 128 -8.02 -16.37 -16.87
CA THR A 128 -7.68 -16.71 -18.25
C THR A 128 -6.16 -16.67 -18.43
N ALA A 129 -5.62 -17.35 -19.44
CA ALA A 129 -4.19 -17.29 -19.71
C ALA A 129 -3.78 -15.87 -20.11
N LEU A 130 -2.72 -15.33 -19.51
CA LEU A 130 -2.10 -14.09 -19.98
C LEU A 130 -1.57 -14.32 -21.40
N LYS A 131 -1.83 -13.39 -22.31
CA LYS A 131 -1.43 -13.47 -23.71
C LYS A 131 -0.63 -12.24 -24.13
N THR A 132 0.25 -12.41 -25.11
CA THR A 132 0.88 -11.31 -25.85
C THR A 132 -0.16 -10.60 -26.73
N ALA A 133 0.21 -9.46 -27.30
CA ALA A 133 -0.65 -8.72 -28.23
C ALA A 133 -1.07 -9.56 -29.46
N GLU A 134 -0.24 -10.54 -29.85
CA GLU A 134 -0.51 -11.48 -30.95
C GLU A 134 -1.42 -12.64 -30.52
N GLY A 135 -1.85 -12.69 -29.26
CA GLY A 135 -2.76 -13.71 -28.72
C GLY A 135 -2.08 -14.99 -28.22
N ASN A 136 -0.75 -15.06 -28.26
CA ASN A 136 0.01 -16.22 -27.78
C ASN A 136 0.12 -16.20 -26.25
N PRO A 137 0.01 -17.35 -25.54
CA PRO A 137 0.18 -17.39 -24.10
C PRO A 137 1.57 -16.90 -23.69
N VAL A 138 1.63 -16.01 -22.69
CA VAL A 138 2.88 -15.64 -22.04
C VAL A 138 3.39 -16.83 -21.24
N ARG A 139 4.70 -17.08 -21.36
CA ARG A 139 5.42 -18.12 -20.64
C ARG A 139 6.65 -17.50 -20.00
N VAL A 140 6.80 -17.74 -18.71
CA VAL A 140 7.99 -17.33 -17.95
C VAL A 140 8.67 -18.61 -17.52
N SER A 141 9.85 -18.89 -18.06
CA SER A 141 10.58 -20.07 -17.60
C SER A 141 11.02 -19.84 -16.16
N ASN A 142 10.93 -20.89 -15.35
CA ASN A 142 11.52 -20.93 -14.01
C ASN A 142 12.85 -21.70 -14.01
N TRP A 143 13.38 -22.00 -15.20
CA TRP A 143 14.67 -22.63 -15.50
C TRP A 143 15.23 -22.08 -16.81
#